data_AF-A0A939YQD7-F1
#
_entry.id   AF-A0A939YQD7-F1
#
_cell.length_a   1.000
_cell.length_b   1.000
_cell.length_c   1.000
_cell.angle_alpha   90.00
_cell.angle_beta   90.00
_cell.angle_gamma   90.00
#
_symmetry.space_group_name_H-M   'P 1'
#
loop_
_entity.id
_entity.type
_entity.pdbx_description
1 polymer ?
#
loop_
_entity_poly.entity_id
_entity_poly.type
_entity_poly.pdbx_seq_one_letter_code
_entity_poly.pdbx_strand_id
1 'polypeptide(L)'
;MKRTSIKSRLVTAAMLILTAVYPVFMVMMTGAGLIYNRSTYGERICITGMLLIVSGAAVTAGALLSLPKKRSSAVISLILTAAGLTLCLCMLHILTSHADSAGWSDNFSMEPVSALYRRRILPSVIPAAMAAVKAVTAFINGTRK
;
A
#
# COMPACT_ATOMS: atom_id res chain seq x y z
N MET A 1 8.04 25.97 20.10
CA MET A 1 7.23 25.22 19.11
C MET A 1 7.75 25.51 17.69
N LYS A 2 8.48 24.60 17.01
CA LYS A 2 9.02 24.87 15.65
C LYS A 2 7.86 24.98 14.65
N ARG A 3 7.62 26.17 14.09
CA ARG A 3 6.60 26.44 13.05
C ARG A 3 6.88 25.54 11.84
N THR A 4 6.01 24.56 11.58
CA THR A 4 6.09 23.75 10.35
C THR A 4 5.70 24.60 9.16
N SER A 5 6.53 24.62 8.12
CA SER A 5 6.23 25.26 6.85
C SER A 5 4.94 24.72 6.22
N ILE A 6 4.16 25.59 5.57
CA ILE A 6 2.92 25.26 4.84
C ILE A 6 3.18 24.13 3.84
N LYS A 7 4.33 24.15 3.15
CA LYS A 7 4.74 23.11 2.19
C LYS A 7 4.79 21.71 2.85
N SER A 8 5.31 21.62 4.07
CA SER A 8 5.40 20.34 4.80
C SER A 8 4.03 19.78 5.21
N ARG A 9 3.07 20.67 5.50
CA ARG A 9 1.69 20.28 5.80
C ARG A 9 0.98 19.77 4.56
N LEU A 10 1.14 20.44 3.41
CA LEU A 10 0.57 20.01 2.13
C LEU A 10 1.09 18.63 1.71
N VAL A 11 2.40 18.39 1.81
CA VAL A 11 2.99 17.07 1.51
C VAL A 11 2.43 15.98 2.43
N THR A 12 2.24 16.30 3.71
CA THR A 12 1.64 15.35 4.66
C THR A 12 0.19 15.04 4.32
N ALA A 13 -0.61 16.07 3.98
CA ALA A 13 -1.99 15.89 3.58
C ALA A 13 -2.11 15.05 2.30
N ALA A 14 -1.31 15.36 1.28
CA ALA A 14 -1.25 14.60 0.05
C ALA A 14 -0.89 13.12 0.30
N MET A 15 0.12 12.85 1.12
CA MET A 15 0.49 11.48 1.51
C MET A 15 -0.69 10.74 2.15
N LEU A 16 -1.41 11.37 3.08
CA LEU A 16 -2.56 10.75 3.75
C LEU A 16 -3.71 10.47 2.79
N ILE A 17 -4.03 11.41 1.90
CA ILE A 17 -5.06 11.23 0.87
C ILE A 17 -4.68 10.07 -0.06
N LEU A 18 -3.44 10.04 -0.55
CA LEU A 18 -2.95 8.96 -1.41
C LEU A 18 -2.93 7.61 -0.67
N THR A 19 -2.65 7.61 0.64
CA THR A 19 -2.71 6.39 1.47
C THR A 19 -4.15 5.88 1.58
N ALA A 20 -5.12 6.78 1.78
CA ALA A 20 -6.53 6.43 1.85
C ALA A 20 -7.05 5.89 0.49
N VAL A 21 -6.62 6.48 -0.62
CA VAL A 21 -7.08 6.05 -1.95
C VAL A 21 -6.40 4.74 -2.39
N TYR A 22 -5.09 4.63 -2.28
CA TYR A 22 -4.38 3.49 -2.85
C TYR A 22 -4.26 2.32 -1.86
N PRO A 23 -3.43 2.38 -0.79
CA PRO A 23 -3.37 1.33 0.23
C PRO A 23 -4.73 0.94 0.84
N VAL A 24 -5.54 1.89 1.28
CA VAL A 24 -6.82 1.55 1.96
C VAL A 24 -7.86 1.14 0.93
N PHE A 25 -8.27 2.04 0.05
CA PHE A 25 -9.37 1.74 -0.86
C PHE A 25 -8.97 0.74 -1.96
N MET A 26 -7.95 1.03 -2.79
CA MET A 26 -7.62 0.13 -3.90
C MET A 26 -7.10 -1.23 -3.45
N VAL A 27 -6.09 -1.29 -2.57
CA VAL A 27 -5.44 -2.56 -2.19
C VAL A 27 -6.33 -3.40 -1.27
N MET A 28 -6.85 -2.83 -0.18
CA MET A 28 -7.67 -3.63 0.76
C MET A 28 -9.02 -4.00 0.15
N MET A 29 -9.68 -3.15 -0.66
CA MET A 29 -10.93 -3.55 -1.32
C MET A 29 -10.72 -4.56 -2.44
N THR A 30 -9.58 -4.51 -3.14
CA THR A 30 -9.22 -5.60 -4.06
C THR A 30 -9.09 -6.91 -3.30
N GLY A 31 -8.39 -6.92 -2.15
CA GLY A 31 -8.28 -8.11 -1.31
C GLY A 31 -9.64 -8.62 -0.81
N ALA A 32 -10.52 -7.71 -0.36
CA ALA A 32 -11.87 -8.06 0.07
C ALA A 32 -12.72 -8.64 -1.06
N GLY A 33 -12.62 -8.10 -2.27
CA GLY A 33 -13.31 -8.62 -3.45
C GLY A 33 -12.86 -10.03 -3.83
N LEU A 34 -11.57 -10.35 -3.65
CA LEU A 34 -11.06 -11.71 -3.87
C LEU A 34 -11.60 -12.69 -2.83
N ILE A 35 -11.69 -12.28 -1.56
CA ILE A 35 -12.25 -13.10 -0.47
C ILE A 35 -13.75 -13.34 -0.70
N TYR A 36 -14.50 -12.32 -1.09
CA TYR A 36 -15.93 -12.42 -1.37
C TYR A 36 -16.23 -13.47 -2.45
N ASN A 37 -15.37 -13.57 -3.47
CA ASN A 37 -15.51 -14.51 -4.58
C ASN A 37 -14.73 -15.82 -4.35
N ARG A 38 -14.46 -16.22 -3.09
CA ARG A 38 -13.71 -17.43 -2.73
C ARG A 38 -14.24 -18.69 -3.42
N SER A 39 -15.57 -18.84 -3.53
CA SER A 39 -16.20 -20.01 -4.15
C SER A 39 -15.82 -20.18 -5.63
N THR A 40 -15.47 -19.09 -6.30
CA THR A 40 -15.15 -19.07 -7.74
C THR A 40 -13.65 -19.15 -7.98
N TYR A 41 -12.84 -18.42 -7.18
CA TYR A 41 -11.39 -18.32 -7.39
C TYR A 41 -10.56 -19.33 -6.61
N GLY A 42 -11.19 -20.05 -5.67
CA GLY A 42 -10.54 -21.04 -4.84
C GLY A 42 -9.70 -20.45 -3.69
N GLU A 43 -9.15 -21.35 -2.89
CA GLU A 43 -8.50 -21.01 -1.62
C GLU A 43 -7.21 -20.21 -1.78
N ARG A 44 -6.40 -20.53 -2.80
CA ARG A 44 -5.12 -19.84 -3.04
C ARG A 44 -5.31 -18.34 -3.29
N ILE A 45 -6.31 -17.96 -4.10
CA ILE A 45 -6.61 -16.56 -4.41
C ILE A 45 -7.26 -15.86 -3.21
N CYS A 46 -8.04 -16.57 -2.41
CA CYS A 46 -8.53 -16.06 -1.13
C CYS A 46 -7.38 -15.67 -0.19
N ILE A 47 -6.36 -16.53 -0.05
CA ILE A 47 -5.15 -16.24 0.75
C ILE A 47 -4.42 -15.01 0.20
N THR A 48 -4.25 -14.90 -1.12
CA THR A 48 -3.70 -13.69 -1.75
C THR A 48 -4.52 -12.45 -1.40
N GLY A 49 -5.85 -12.54 -1.39
CA GLY A 49 -6.74 -11.46 -0.98
C GLY A 49 -6.56 -11.04 0.48
N MET A 50 -6.47 -11.99 1.40
CA MET A 50 -6.19 -11.72 2.82
C MET A 50 -4.83 -11.03 3.00
N LEU A 51 -3.79 -11.51 2.32
CA LEU A 51 -2.45 -10.93 2.39
C LEU A 51 -2.39 -9.52 1.78
N LEU A 52 -3.20 -9.23 0.74
CA LEU A 52 -3.36 -7.87 0.23
C LEU A 52 -3.95 -6.93 1.29
N ILE A 53 -4.99 -7.35 2.01
CA ILE A 53 -5.57 -6.55 3.10
C ILE A 53 -4.52 -6.27 4.18
N VAL A 54 -3.80 -7.30 4.63
CA VAL A 54 -2.72 -7.16 5.63
C VAL A 54 -1.63 -6.21 5.12
N SER A 55 -1.24 -6.31 3.85
CA SER A 55 -0.24 -5.43 3.23
C SER A 55 -0.69 -3.96 3.20
N GLY A 56 -1.95 -3.69 2.82
CA GLY A 56 -2.53 -2.35 2.80
C GLY A 56 -2.65 -1.75 4.20
N ALA A 57 -3.03 -2.57 5.19
CA ALA A 57 -3.07 -2.17 6.59
C ALA A 57 -1.67 -1.84 7.14
N ALA A 58 -0.65 -2.64 6.80
CA ALA A 58 0.73 -2.42 7.19
C ALA A 58 1.30 -1.11 6.59
N VAL A 59 1.08 -0.86 5.30
CA VAL A 59 1.49 0.41 4.66
C VAL A 59 0.77 1.60 5.29
N THR A 60 -0.52 1.48 5.56
CA THR A 60 -1.32 2.54 6.22
C THR A 60 -0.80 2.84 7.63
N ALA A 61 -0.58 1.82 8.44
CA ALA A 61 -0.01 1.97 9.78
C ALA A 61 1.40 2.58 9.72
N GLY A 62 2.22 2.16 8.75
CA GLY A 62 3.54 2.74 8.49
C GLY A 62 3.45 4.24 8.16
N ALA A 63 2.52 4.63 7.29
CA ALA A 63 2.27 6.03 6.94
C ALA A 63 1.83 6.86 8.16
N LEU A 64 0.96 6.35 9.02
CA LEU A 64 0.53 7.02 10.24
C LEU A 64 1.68 7.16 11.27
N LEU A 65 2.49 6.13 11.41
CA LEU A 65 3.69 6.16 12.28
C LEU A 65 4.80 7.07 11.74
N SER A 66 4.74 7.51 10.48
CA SER A 66 5.65 8.53 9.94
C SER A 66 5.29 9.96 10.37
N LEU A 67 4.10 10.19 10.95
CA LEU A 67 3.62 11.51 11.35
C LEU A 67 4.38 12.12 12.54
N PRO A 68 4.63 11.37 13.64
CA PRO A 68 5.35 11.89 14.80
C PRO A 68 6.84 12.07 14.49
N LYS A 69 7.47 13.13 15.03
CA LYS A 69 8.92 13.37 14.90
C LYS A 69 9.77 12.53 15.88
N LYS A 70 9.33 11.31 16.20
CA LYS A 70 9.99 10.42 17.17
C LYS A 70 10.82 9.38 16.42
N ARG A 71 12.05 9.13 16.87
CA ARG A 71 12.97 8.18 16.23
C ARG A 71 12.43 6.75 16.24
N SER A 72 11.86 6.29 17.36
CA SER A 72 11.26 4.96 17.47
C SER A 72 10.12 4.76 16.47
N SER A 73 9.22 5.75 16.37
CA SER A 73 8.12 5.76 15.40
C SER A 73 8.62 5.70 13.96
N ALA A 74 9.71 6.40 13.64
CA ALA A 74 10.32 6.40 12.31
C ALA A 74 10.89 5.02 11.90
N VAL A 75 11.56 4.32 12.82
CA VAL A 75 12.09 2.98 12.55
C VAL A 75 10.97 1.99 12.29
N ILE A 76 9.95 1.97 13.15
CA ILE A 76 8.80 1.07 13.00
C ILE A 76 8.03 1.40 11.72
N SER A 77 7.84 2.70 11.42
CA SER A 77 7.22 3.17 10.19
C SER A 77 7.93 2.62 8.94
N LEU A 78 9.28 2.69 8.90
CA LEU A 78 10.05 2.18 7.77
C LEU A 78 9.90 0.67 7.60
N ILE A 79 10.02 -0.09 8.68
CA ILE A 79 9.88 -1.56 8.65
C ILE A 79 8.50 -1.93 8.13
N LEU A 80 7.45 -1.32 8.68
CA LEU A 80 6.06 -1.66 8.35
C LEU A 80 5.69 -1.24 6.92
N THR A 81 6.16 -0.07 6.48
CA THR A 81 5.94 0.41 5.11
C THR A 81 6.68 -0.45 4.10
N ALA A 82 7.94 -0.81 4.37
CA ALA A 82 8.73 -1.67 3.48
C ALA A 82 8.15 -3.08 3.41
N ALA A 83 7.89 -3.73 4.56
CA ALA A 83 7.31 -5.06 4.60
C ALA A 83 5.92 -5.10 3.94
N GLY A 84 5.08 -4.12 4.24
CA GLY A 84 3.75 -3.99 3.63
C GLY A 84 3.83 -3.80 2.12
N LEU A 85 4.71 -2.92 1.63
CA LEU A 85 4.86 -2.70 0.20
C LEU A 85 5.41 -3.93 -0.52
N THR A 86 6.42 -4.60 0.03
CA THR A 86 6.99 -5.83 -0.54
C THR A 86 5.93 -6.93 -0.62
N LEU A 87 5.15 -7.12 0.45
CA LEU A 87 4.05 -8.08 0.46
C LEU A 87 2.98 -7.73 -0.59
N CYS A 88 2.61 -6.45 -0.69
CA CYS A 88 1.66 -5.95 -1.68
C CYS A 88 2.11 -6.27 -3.12
N LEU A 89 3.37 -5.97 -3.46
CA LEU A 89 3.93 -6.24 -4.79
C LEU A 89 4.07 -7.73 -5.09
N CYS A 90 4.44 -8.53 -4.08
CA CYS A 90 4.50 -9.99 -4.22
C CYS A 90 3.11 -10.58 -4.52
N MET A 91 2.08 -10.18 -3.76
CA MET A 91 0.72 -10.63 -3.99
C MET A 91 0.16 -10.14 -5.33
N LEU A 92 0.49 -8.91 -5.74
CA LEU A 92 0.15 -8.41 -7.08
C LEU A 92 0.78 -9.28 -8.18
N HIS A 93 2.04 -9.68 -8.03
CA HIS A 93 2.70 -10.54 -9.01
C HIS A 93 2.02 -11.91 -9.10
N ILE A 94 1.70 -12.54 -7.96
CA ILE A 94 0.99 -13.82 -7.92
C ILE A 94 -0.39 -13.69 -8.58
N LEU A 95 -1.15 -12.65 -8.24
CA LEU A 95 -2.49 -12.42 -8.76
C LEU A 95 -2.48 -12.17 -10.27
N THR A 96 -1.55 -11.34 -10.75
CA THR A 96 -1.43 -11.02 -12.18
C THR A 96 -0.94 -12.21 -12.99
N SER A 97 0.06 -12.95 -12.51
CA SER A 97 0.53 -14.17 -13.15
C SER A 97 -0.57 -15.25 -13.21
N HIS A 98 -1.36 -15.39 -12.15
CA HIS A 98 -2.50 -16.31 -12.16
C HIS A 98 -3.58 -15.88 -13.17
N ALA A 99 -3.95 -14.60 -13.18
CA ALA A 99 -4.92 -14.07 -14.13
C ALA A 99 -4.46 -14.24 -15.58
N ASP A 100 -3.19 -13.98 -15.88
CA ASP A 100 -2.61 -14.17 -17.21
C ASP A 100 -2.61 -15.66 -17.62
N SER A 101 -2.21 -16.56 -16.70
CA SER A 101 -2.17 -18.00 -16.97
C SER A 101 -3.56 -18.60 -17.20
N ALA A 102 -4.58 -18.07 -16.51
CA ALA A 102 -5.96 -18.50 -16.65
C ALA A 102 -6.69 -17.79 -17.80
N GLY A 103 -6.04 -16.87 -18.50
CA GLY A 103 -6.63 -16.12 -19.61
C GLY A 103 -7.77 -15.19 -19.18
N TRP A 104 -7.75 -14.67 -17.94
CA TRP A 104 -8.82 -13.82 -17.43
C TRP A 104 -8.81 -12.45 -18.13
N SER A 105 -9.88 -12.16 -18.85
CA SER A 105 -10.18 -10.84 -19.41
C SER A 105 -11.36 -10.20 -18.68
N ASP A 106 -11.36 -8.87 -18.63
CA ASP A 106 -12.48 -8.11 -18.11
C ASP A 106 -13.67 -8.21 -19.08
N ASN A 107 -14.87 -8.42 -18.53
CA ASN A 107 -16.08 -8.62 -19.33
C ASN A 107 -16.52 -7.35 -20.07
N PHE A 108 -16.05 -6.16 -19.66
CA PHE A 108 -16.47 -4.88 -20.22
C PHE A 108 -15.45 -4.32 -21.22
N SER A 109 -14.18 -4.24 -20.83
CA SER A 109 -13.14 -3.67 -21.69
C SER A 109 -12.39 -4.70 -22.53
N MET A 110 -12.62 -6.00 -22.31
CA MET A 110 -11.82 -7.10 -22.87
C MET A 110 -10.31 -6.99 -22.58
N GLU A 111 -9.90 -6.09 -21.68
CA GLU A 111 -8.51 -5.98 -21.25
C GLU A 111 -8.15 -7.12 -20.29
N PRO A 112 -6.88 -7.54 -20.24
CA PRO A 112 -6.43 -8.52 -19.26
C PRO A 112 -6.71 -8.04 -17.83
N VAL A 113 -7.29 -8.90 -17.01
CA VAL A 113 -7.56 -8.58 -15.60
C VAL A 113 -6.27 -8.25 -14.84
N SER A 114 -5.14 -8.78 -15.29
CA SER A 114 -3.80 -8.45 -14.78
C SER A 114 -3.45 -6.96 -14.95
N ALA A 115 -3.80 -6.34 -16.08
CA ALA A 115 -3.58 -4.91 -16.33
C ALA A 115 -4.42 -4.06 -15.38
N LEU A 116 -5.66 -4.47 -15.13
CA LEU A 116 -6.57 -3.82 -14.19
C LEU A 116 -6.02 -3.86 -12.75
N TYR A 117 -5.51 -5.01 -12.29
CA TYR A 117 -4.88 -5.10 -10.96
C TYR A 117 -3.62 -4.25 -10.85
N ARG A 118 -2.77 -4.23 -11.88
CA ARG A 118 -1.59 -3.34 -11.91
C ARG A 118 -2.00 -1.88 -11.80
N ARG A 119 -3.01 -1.44 -12.55
CA ARG A 119 -3.47 -0.04 -12.51
C ARG A 119 -4.03 0.38 -11.15
N ARG A 120 -4.65 -0.56 -10.42
CA ARG A 120 -5.21 -0.29 -9.09
C ARG A 120 -4.16 -0.32 -7.98
N ILE A 121 -3.26 -1.31 -8.00
CA ILE A 121 -2.38 -1.61 -6.87
C ILE A 121 -1.01 -0.91 -7.01
N LEU A 122 -0.43 -0.83 -8.21
CA LEU A 122 0.92 -0.28 -8.42
C LEU A 122 1.09 1.18 -7.93
N PRO A 123 0.10 2.08 -8.06
CA PRO A 123 0.24 3.44 -7.54
C PRO A 123 0.38 3.53 -6.02
N SER A 124 0.12 2.45 -5.26
CA SER A 124 0.37 2.39 -3.81
C SER A 124 1.84 2.56 -3.41
N VAL A 125 2.77 2.41 -4.37
CA VAL A 125 4.19 2.71 -4.18
C VAL A 125 4.41 4.19 -3.83
N ILE A 126 3.59 5.10 -4.39
CA ILE A 126 3.73 6.55 -4.18
C ILE A 126 3.52 6.94 -2.71
N PRO A 127 2.38 6.64 -2.06
CA PRO A 127 2.20 6.96 -0.65
C PRO A 127 3.21 6.24 0.26
N ALA A 128 3.61 5.00 -0.08
CA ALA A 128 4.64 4.28 0.66
C ALA A 128 6.02 4.99 0.59
N ALA A 129 6.43 5.45 -0.60
CA ALA A 129 7.67 6.20 -0.78
C ALA A 129 7.63 7.54 -0.03
N MET A 130 6.50 8.26 -0.08
CA MET A 130 6.32 9.51 0.68
C MET A 130 6.42 9.28 2.20
N ALA A 131 5.79 8.23 2.72
CA ALA A 131 5.88 7.83 4.12
C ALA A 131 7.32 7.47 4.52
N ALA A 132 8.04 6.73 3.67
CA ALA A 132 9.44 6.36 3.90
C ALA A 132 10.35 7.59 3.96
N VAL A 133 10.23 8.53 3.00
CA VAL A 133 10.98 9.79 3.02
C VAL A 133 10.70 10.56 4.31
N LYS A 134 9.43 10.67 4.70
CA LYS A 134 9.04 11.36 5.93
C LYS A 134 9.63 10.67 7.18
N ALA A 135 9.57 9.35 7.25
CA ALA A 135 10.17 8.58 8.34
C ALA A 135 11.70 8.77 8.41
N VAL A 136 12.41 8.72 7.27
CA VAL A 136 13.86 9.00 7.21
C VAL A 136 14.17 10.41 7.72
N THR A 137 13.41 11.43 7.30
CA THR A 137 13.62 12.80 7.81
C THR A 137 13.37 12.91 9.31
N ALA A 138 12.39 12.18 9.85
CA ALA A 138 12.12 12.15 11.29
C ALA A 138 13.24 11.43 12.05
N PHE A 139 13.80 10.35 11.48
CA PHE A 139 14.93 9.62 12.04
C PHE A 139 16.18 10.49 12.12
N ILE A 140 16.59 11.13 11.01
CA ILE A 140 17.77 12.00 10.95
C ILE A 140 17.62 13.22 11.87
N ASN A 141 16.44 13.83 11.93
CA ASN A 141 16.23 14.97 12.82
C ASN A 141 16.14 14.56 14.30
N GLY A 142 15.78 13.31 14.58
CA GLY A 142 15.75 12.74 15.92
C GLY A 142 17.14 12.40 16.47
N THR A 143 18.18 12.29 15.64
CA THR A 143 19.57 12.08 16.08
C THR A 143 20.32 13.37 16.42
N ARG A 144 19.78 14.53 16.05
CA ARG A 144 20.36 15.86 16.32
C ARG A 144 19.87 16.51 17.62
N LYS A 145 19.11 15.77 18.44
CA LYS A 145 18.65 16.18 19.77
C LYS A 145 19.25 15.24 20.79
#